data_AF-A0A7Y5QGY8-F1
#
_entry.id   AF-A0A7Y5QGY8-F1
#
_cell.length_a   1.000
_cell.length_b   1.000
_cell.length_c   1.000
_cell.angle_alpha   90.00
_cell.angle_beta   90.00
_cell.angle_gamma   90.00
#
_symmetry.space_group_name_H-M   'P 1'
#
loop_
_entity.id
_entity.type
_entity.pdbx_description
1 polymer ?
#
loop_
_entity_poly.entity_id
_entity_poly.type
_entity_poly.pdbx_seq_one_letter_code
_entity_poly.pdbx_strand_id
1 'polypeptide(L)'
;VYAALVLYSALRGGQPGAPTALLLAEAGESAAGLLLILSLGAALLLDFACLNAAFRVLEQRAVNDLLRLSRVSNRGIIVSHYAAVRLTGWRWMISVFHLRLVGAAALIACRFVFLPLAEQAALGSASSGLNGFDQMIEYAITLCLGVVFVLEVRWRLDGVSARTLAASARRHADLPPIFVGVFSLLRLWIVQIAALGVILFFLIALSLVTINFLENSPLPAALQIVLATPCALGITVLLRFFVRRHYSIMTARELHRAERAAFAQP
;
A
#
# COMPACT_ATOMS: atom_id res chain seq x y z
N VAL A 1 1.68 -23.24 1.30
CA VAL A 1 2.46 -24.50 1.33
C VAL A 1 3.92 -24.24 1.71
N TYR A 2 4.67 -23.40 0.99
CA TYR A 2 6.08 -23.10 1.32
C TYR A 2 6.24 -22.42 2.69
N ALA A 3 5.50 -21.33 2.96
CA ALA A 3 5.49 -20.69 4.29
C ALA A 3 5.03 -21.62 5.43
N ALA A 4 4.20 -22.62 5.14
CA ALA A 4 3.74 -23.61 6.12
C ALA A 4 4.80 -24.69 6.38
N LEU A 5 5.55 -25.11 5.37
CA LEU A 5 6.72 -25.99 5.51
C LEU A 5 7.84 -25.30 6.30
N VAL A 6 7.99 -23.99 6.11
CA VAL A 6 8.97 -23.14 6.77
C VAL A 6 8.60 -22.87 8.24
N LEU A 7 7.32 -22.61 8.53
CA LEU A 7 6.83 -22.52 9.91
C LEU A 7 6.91 -23.89 10.62
N TYR A 8 6.64 -24.98 9.90
CA TYR A 8 6.74 -26.35 10.40
C TYR A 8 8.18 -26.75 10.73
N SER A 9 9.18 -26.41 9.90
CA SER A 9 10.59 -26.69 10.19
C SER A 9 11.11 -25.87 11.38
N ALA A 10 10.72 -24.60 11.48
CA ALA A 10 11.05 -23.74 12.62
C ALA A 10 10.42 -24.22 13.94
N LEU A 11 9.17 -24.70 13.90
CA LEU A 11 8.46 -25.20 15.09
C LEU A 11 8.94 -26.58 15.56
N ARG A 12 9.57 -27.38 14.70
CA ARG A 12 10.02 -28.75 15.04
C ARG A 12 11.37 -28.81 15.75
N GLY A 13 12.02 -27.67 16.01
CA GLY A 13 13.26 -27.59 16.79
C GLY A 13 14.51 -28.19 16.12
N GLY A 14 14.41 -28.66 14.87
CA GLY A 14 15.58 -29.00 14.08
C GLY A 14 16.20 -27.72 13.55
N GLN A 15 17.32 -27.27 14.13
CA GLN A 15 18.04 -26.15 13.55
C GLN A 15 18.39 -26.48 12.10
N PRO A 16 17.86 -25.76 11.10
CA PRO A 16 18.31 -25.93 9.74
C PRO A 16 19.81 -25.62 9.72
N GLY A 17 20.62 -26.50 9.14
CA GLY A 17 22.03 -26.20 8.92
C GLY A 17 22.18 -24.87 8.17
N ALA A 18 23.27 -24.15 8.38
CA ALA A 18 23.57 -22.87 7.73
C ALA A 18 23.19 -22.80 6.22
N PRO A 19 23.49 -23.80 5.36
CA PRO A 19 23.12 -23.74 3.95
C PRO A 19 21.60 -23.80 3.71
N THR A 20 20.85 -24.54 4.54
CA THR A 20 19.39 -24.62 4.42
C THR A 20 18.70 -23.34 4.90
N ALA A 21 19.21 -22.69 5.95
CA ALA A 21 18.65 -21.42 6.44
C ALA A 21 18.83 -20.28 5.41
N LEU A 22 20.00 -20.24 4.74
CA LEU A 22 20.31 -19.25 3.73
C LEU A 22 19.47 -19.43 2.45
N LEU A 23 19.34 -20.68 1.96
CA LEU A 23 18.43 -21.03 0.85
C LEU A 23 16.98 -20.63 1.15
N LEU A 24 16.53 -20.82 2.39
CA LEU A 24 15.18 -20.44 2.81
C LEU A 24 14.99 -18.92 2.89
N ALA A 25 16.02 -18.17 3.31
CA ALA A 25 15.98 -16.70 3.32
C ALA A 25 15.90 -16.15 1.88
N GLU A 26 16.75 -16.60 0.96
CA GLU A 26 16.74 -16.17 -0.45
C GLU A 26 15.43 -16.52 -1.17
N ALA A 27 14.93 -17.76 -0.98
CA ALA A 27 13.65 -18.18 -1.53
C ALA A 27 12.49 -17.37 -0.93
N GLY A 28 12.56 -17.04 0.36
CA GLY A 28 11.58 -16.24 1.06
C GLY A 28 11.54 -14.78 0.59
N GLU A 29 12.69 -14.15 0.37
CA GLU A 29 12.79 -12.80 -0.21
C GLU A 29 12.26 -12.75 -1.64
N SER A 30 12.63 -13.75 -2.46
CA SER A 30 12.14 -13.88 -3.83
C SER A 30 10.62 -14.06 -3.87
N ALA A 31 10.07 -14.90 -2.99
CA ALA A 31 8.63 -15.10 -2.86
C ALA A 31 7.90 -13.84 -2.36
N ALA A 32 8.48 -13.13 -1.39
CA ALA A 32 7.93 -11.87 -0.90
C ALA A 32 7.92 -10.79 -2.00
N GLY A 33 9.01 -10.66 -2.76
CA GLY A 33 9.10 -9.77 -3.93
C GLY A 33 8.04 -10.10 -4.99
N LEU A 34 7.85 -11.39 -5.29
CA LEU A 34 6.82 -11.83 -6.23
C LEU A 34 5.41 -11.54 -5.71
N LEU A 35 5.13 -11.75 -4.42
CA LEU A 35 3.85 -11.39 -3.81
C LEU A 35 3.59 -9.88 -3.84
N LEU A 36 4.62 -9.05 -3.64
CA LEU A 36 4.51 -7.59 -3.78
C LEU A 36 4.15 -7.19 -5.21
N ILE A 37 4.81 -7.76 -6.21
CA ILE A 37 4.51 -7.52 -7.64
C ILE A 37 3.08 -7.96 -7.98
N LEU A 38 2.69 -9.17 -7.56
CA LEU A 38 1.32 -9.66 -7.77
C LEU A 38 0.28 -8.77 -7.08
N SER A 39 0.61 -8.20 -5.91
CA SER A 39 -0.30 -7.29 -5.21
C SER A 39 -0.47 -5.94 -5.94
N LEU A 40 0.54 -5.47 -6.68
CA LEU A 40 0.42 -4.31 -7.57
C LEU A 40 -0.49 -4.62 -8.76
N GLY A 41 -0.32 -5.80 -9.37
CA GLY A 41 -1.22 -6.29 -10.42
C GLY A 41 -2.67 -6.40 -9.94
N ALA A 42 -2.87 -6.95 -8.74
CA ALA A 42 -4.20 -7.03 -8.12
C ALA A 42 -4.79 -5.64 -7.80
N ALA A 43 -3.96 -4.65 -7.43
CA ALA A 43 -4.40 -3.28 -7.24
C ALA A 43 -4.83 -2.60 -8.55
N LEU A 44 -4.16 -2.91 -9.67
CA LEU A 44 -4.64 -2.49 -11.00
C LEU A 44 -6.01 -3.09 -11.31
N LEU A 45 -6.19 -4.40 -11.07
CA LEU A 45 -7.48 -5.07 -11.28
C LEU A 45 -8.60 -4.47 -10.40
N LEU A 46 -8.30 -4.11 -9.15
CA LEU A 46 -9.21 -3.37 -8.27
C LEU A 46 -9.62 -2.04 -8.90
N ASP A 47 -8.67 -1.27 -9.41
CA ASP A 47 -8.96 0.03 -10.02
C ASP A 47 -9.84 -0.11 -11.27
N PHE A 48 -9.57 -1.10 -12.11
CA PHE A 48 -10.41 -1.44 -13.27
C PHE A 48 -11.81 -1.91 -12.87
N ALA A 49 -11.93 -2.71 -11.80
CA ALA A 49 -13.22 -3.14 -11.28
C ALA A 49 -14.05 -1.96 -10.76
N CYS A 50 -13.45 -1.03 -10.03
CA CYS A 50 -14.09 0.21 -9.58
C CYS A 50 -14.55 1.07 -10.77
N LEU A 51 -13.72 1.18 -11.80
CA LEU A 51 -14.06 1.93 -13.01
C LEU A 51 -15.26 1.32 -13.75
N ASN A 52 -15.25 0.01 -13.96
CA ASN A 52 -16.37 -0.70 -14.59
C ASN A 52 -17.66 -0.61 -13.77
N ALA A 53 -17.56 -0.68 -12.44
CA ALA A 53 -18.70 -0.51 -11.55
C ALA A 53 -19.28 0.92 -11.66
N ALA A 54 -18.43 1.94 -11.70
CA ALA A 54 -18.85 3.34 -11.85
C ALA A 54 -19.61 3.58 -13.17
N PHE A 55 -19.13 3.00 -14.28
CA PHE A 55 -19.85 3.11 -15.56
C PHE A 55 -21.23 2.43 -15.51
N ARG A 56 -21.31 1.20 -15.01
CA ARG A 56 -22.58 0.47 -14.91
C ARG A 56 -23.60 1.20 -14.04
N VAL A 57 -23.15 1.75 -12.92
CA VAL A 57 -24.01 2.47 -11.97
C VAL A 57 -24.58 3.75 -12.58
N LEU A 58 -23.83 4.45 -13.44
CA LEU A 58 -24.30 5.67 -14.10
C LEU A 58 -25.11 5.41 -15.37
N GLU A 59 -24.86 4.30 -16.05
CA GLU A 59 -25.58 3.90 -17.27
C GLU A 59 -27.02 3.44 -16.98
N GLN A 60 -27.31 3.01 -15.75
CA GLN A 60 -28.66 2.73 -15.26
C GLN A 60 -29.51 4.01 -15.14
N ARG A 61 -29.93 4.55 -16.29
CA ARG A 61 -30.78 5.76 -16.41
C ARG A 61 -32.05 5.68 -15.56
N ALA A 62 -32.70 4.51 -15.52
CA ALA A 62 -33.93 4.30 -14.76
C ALA A 62 -33.78 4.56 -13.24
N VAL A 63 -32.64 4.20 -12.65
CA VAL A 63 -32.37 4.44 -11.22
C VAL A 63 -32.04 5.91 -10.97
N ASN A 64 -31.32 6.55 -11.90
CA ASN A 64 -31.07 7.99 -11.85
C ASN A 64 -32.36 8.80 -11.95
N ASP A 65 -33.28 8.39 -12.82
CA ASP A 65 -34.56 9.07 -13.00
C ASP A 65 -35.48 8.84 -11.78
N LEU A 66 -35.51 7.64 -11.21
CA LEU A 66 -36.22 7.35 -9.95
C LEU A 66 -35.65 8.15 -8.76
N LEU A 67 -34.33 8.28 -8.66
CA LEU A 67 -33.67 9.07 -7.61
C LEU A 67 -33.90 10.58 -7.81
N ARG A 68 -33.94 11.07 -9.04
CA ARG A 68 -34.30 12.46 -9.38
C ARG A 68 -35.77 12.78 -9.08
N LEU A 69 -36.67 11.81 -9.24
CA LEU A 69 -38.10 11.93 -8.92
C LEU A 69 -38.37 11.83 -7.41
N SER A 70 -37.46 11.24 -6.64
CA SER A 70 -37.51 11.25 -5.18
C SER A 70 -37.07 12.63 -4.63
N ARG A 71 -37.57 13.06 -3.46
CA ARG A 71 -37.14 14.30 -2.77
C ARG A 71 -35.69 14.28 -2.26
N VAL A 72 -34.84 13.44 -2.85
CA VAL A 72 -33.44 13.29 -2.45
C VAL A 72 -32.64 14.41 -3.11
N SER A 73 -31.89 15.15 -2.29
CA SER A 73 -30.96 16.16 -2.82
C SER A 73 -29.99 15.52 -3.83
N ASN A 74 -29.61 16.25 -4.87
CA ASN A 74 -28.61 15.79 -5.86
C ASN A 74 -27.30 15.31 -5.22
N ARG A 75 -26.93 15.87 -4.06
CA ARG A 75 -25.81 15.41 -3.25
C ARG A 75 -26.02 13.98 -2.72
N GLY A 76 -27.23 13.65 -2.29
CA GLY A 76 -27.61 12.30 -1.86
C GLY A 76 -27.45 11.25 -2.97
N ILE A 77 -27.79 11.61 -4.22
CA ILE A 77 -27.65 10.73 -5.40
C ILE A 77 -26.17 10.40 -5.67
N ILE A 78 -25.29 11.39 -5.56
CA ILE A 78 -23.84 11.20 -5.78
C ILE A 78 -23.24 10.34 -4.66
N VAL A 79 -23.66 10.57 -3.41
CA VAL A 79 -23.21 9.77 -2.27
C VAL A 79 -23.69 8.32 -2.38
N SER A 80 -24.91 8.06 -2.86
CA SER A 80 -25.40 6.70 -3.08
C SER A 80 -24.61 5.97 -4.19
N HIS A 81 -24.30 6.66 -5.29
CA HIS A 81 -23.49 6.08 -6.36
C HIS A 81 -22.06 5.80 -5.92
N TYR A 82 -21.45 6.73 -5.20
CA TYR A 82 -20.15 6.51 -4.57
C TYR A 82 -20.16 5.27 -3.66
N ALA A 83 -21.20 5.10 -2.83
CA ALA A 83 -21.34 3.95 -1.95
C ALA A 83 -21.48 2.63 -2.74
N ALA A 84 -22.24 2.63 -3.84
CA ALA A 84 -22.41 1.46 -4.70
C ALA A 84 -21.10 1.04 -5.39
N VAL A 85 -20.35 2.00 -5.95
CA VAL A 85 -19.02 1.75 -6.53
C VAL A 85 -18.07 1.18 -5.47
N ARG A 86 -18.04 1.80 -4.30
CA ARG A 86 -17.20 1.39 -3.18
C ARG A 86 -17.51 -0.02 -2.67
N LEU A 87 -18.79 -0.37 -2.54
CA LEU A 87 -19.22 -1.72 -2.14
C LEU A 87 -18.79 -2.77 -3.16
N THR A 88 -18.82 -2.44 -4.45
CA THR A 88 -18.36 -3.35 -5.51
C THR A 88 -16.84 -3.55 -5.45
N GLY A 89 -16.10 -2.46 -5.26
CA GLY A 89 -14.64 -2.48 -5.11
C GLY A 89 -14.15 -3.13 -3.81
N TRP A 90 -14.99 -3.20 -2.76
CA TRP A 90 -14.62 -3.75 -1.46
C TRP A 90 -14.16 -5.22 -1.53
N ARG A 91 -14.80 -6.05 -2.36
CA ARG A 91 -14.46 -7.48 -2.47
C ARG A 91 -13.06 -7.66 -3.05
N TRP A 92 -12.73 -6.88 -4.08
CA TRP A 92 -11.39 -6.83 -4.67
C TRP A 92 -10.36 -6.26 -3.70
N MET A 93 -10.75 -5.24 -2.93
CA MET A 93 -9.91 -4.63 -1.89
C MET A 93 -9.49 -5.67 -0.84
N ILE A 94 -10.39 -6.56 -0.41
CA ILE A 94 -10.06 -7.66 0.52
C ILE A 94 -8.98 -8.56 -0.07
N SER A 95 -9.11 -8.97 -1.33
CA SER A 95 -8.12 -9.85 -1.97
C SER A 95 -6.76 -9.18 -2.07
N VAL A 96 -6.71 -7.91 -2.49
CA VAL A 96 -5.48 -7.11 -2.52
C VAL A 96 -4.88 -6.99 -1.12
N PHE A 97 -5.71 -6.70 -0.11
CA PHE A 97 -5.29 -6.60 1.28
C PHE A 97 -4.66 -7.90 1.79
N HIS A 98 -5.27 -9.06 1.50
CA HIS A 98 -4.71 -10.36 1.89
C HIS A 98 -3.37 -10.63 1.20
N LEU A 99 -3.26 -10.36 -0.10
CA LEU A 99 -1.99 -10.50 -0.82
C LEU A 99 -0.89 -9.63 -0.22
N ARG A 100 -1.20 -8.37 0.12
CA ARG A 100 -0.24 -7.47 0.76
C ARG A 100 0.10 -7.87 2.18
N LEU A 101 -0.88 -8.34 2.96
CA LEU A 101 -0.66 -8.82 4.31
C LEU A 101 0.24 -10.05 4.32
N VAL A 102 -0.02 -11.02 3.44
CA VAL A 102 0.81 -12.23 3.32
C VAL A 102 2.20 -11.88 2.81
N GLY A 103 2.32 -11.00 1.81
CA GLY A 103 3.62 -10.53 1.31
C GLY A 103 4.43 -9.80 2.38
N ALA A 104 3.82 -8.86 3.10
CA ALA A 104 4.47 -8.14 4.20
C ALA A 104 4.86 -9.07 5.35
N ALA A 105 3.98 -9.99 5.75
CA ALA A 105 4.27 -10.98 6.79
C ALA A 105 5.38 -11.93 6.38
N ALA A 106 5.41 -12.38 5.12
CA ALA A 106 6.50 -13.21 4.59
C ALA A 106 7.82 -12.44 4.62
N LEU A 107 7.82 -11.17 4.19
CA LEU A 107 9.01 -10.33 4.18
C LEU A 107 9.54 -10.07 5.60
N ILE A 108 8.65 -9.78 6.55
CA ILE A 108 8.99 -9.66 7.98
C ILE A 108 9.52 -11.00 8.50
N ALA A 109 8.90 -12.13 8.20
CA ALA A 109 9.40 -13.43 8.65
C ALA A 109 10.80 -13.74 8.09
N CYS A 110 11.05 -13.43 6.81
CA CYS A 110 12.37 -13.59 6.19
C CYS A 110 13.44 -12.76 6.90
N ARG A 111 13.14 -11.48 7.12
CA ARG A 111 14.09 -10.53 7.69
C ARG A 111 14.30 -10.68 9.19
N PHE A 112 13.26 -10.98 9.96
CA PHE A 112 13.35 -11.03 11.42
C PHE A 112 13.56 -12.43 12.00
N VAL A 113 13.27 -13.50 11.23
CA VAL A 113 13.38 -14.87 11.73
C VAL A 113 14.46 -15.64 10.97
N PHE A 114 14.38 -15.70 9.64
CA PHE A 114 15.25 -16.61 8.86
C PHE A 114 16.66 -16.05 8.62
N LEU A 115 16.80 -14.76 8.31
CA LEU A 115 18.10 -14.13 8.09
C LEU A 115 19.00 -14.20 9.35
N PRO A 116 18.52 -13.83 10.55
CA PRO A 116 19.34 -13.91 11.77
C PRO A 116 19.72 -15.35 12.14
N LEU A 117 18.82 -16.31 11.93
CA LEU A 117 19.09 -17.74 12.13
C LEU A 117 20.18 -18.26 11.19
N ALA A 118 20.19 -17.81 9.93
CA ALA A 118 21.21 -18.17 8.96
C ALA A 118 22.59 -17.58 9.30
N GLU A 119 22.63 -16.31 9.71
CA GLU A 119 23.87 -15.62 10.09
C GLU A 119 24.50 -16.23 11.36
N GLN A 120 23.69 -16.52 12.38
CA GLN A 120 24.15 -17.17 13.62
C GLN A 120 24.71 -18.58 13.37
N ALA A 121 24.11 -19.33 12.44
CA ALA A 121 24.57 -20.65 12.07
C ALA A 121 25.85 -20.64 11.20
N ALA A 122 26.09 -19.57 10.44
CA ALA A 122 27.23 -19.47 9.52
C ALA A 122 28.50 -18.89 10.17
N LEU A 123 28.38 -17.92 11.09
CA LEU A 123 29.52 -17.13 11.58
C LEU A 123 30.03 -17.55 12.97
N GLY A 124 29.29 -18.39 13.70
CA GLY A 124 29.55 -18.58 15.13
C GLY A 124 29.27 -17.28 15.90
N SER A 125 29.02 -17.40 17.21
CA SER A 125 28.44 -16.36 18.08
C SER A 125 29.26 -15.06 18.29
N ALA A 126 30.28 -14.78 17.47
CA ALA A 126 31.31 -13.77 17.76
C ALA A 126 31.28 -12.49 16.90
N SER A 127 30.50 -12.40 15.81
CA SER A 127 30.54 -11.23 14.90
C SER A 127 29.34 -10.27 14.97
N SER A 128 28.35 -10.52 15.83
CA SER A 128 27.05 -9.82 15.78
C SER A 128 27.01 -8.39 16.37
N GLY A 129 28.14 -7.85 16.83
CA GLY A 129 28.14 -6.59 17.61
C GLY A 129 28.15 -5.30 16.79
N LEU A 130 28.73 -5.30 15.58
CA LEU A 130 28.97 -4.08 14.80
C LEU A 130 28.02 -3.91 13.59
N ASN A 131 27.38 -4.99 13.11
CA ASN A 131 26.40 -4.93 12.01
C ASN A 131 24.93 -4.83 12.48
N GLY A 132 24.67 -4.90 13.78
CA GLY A 132 23.29 -4.95 14.31
C GLY A 132 22.51 -3.64 14.14
N PHE A 133 23.22 -2.51 14.02
CA PHE A 133 22.59 -1.19 13.92
C PHE A 133 22.01 -0.92 12.52
N ASP A 134 22.78 -1.19 11.46
CA ASP A 134 22.32 -1.06 10.07
C ASP A 134 21.16 -2.01 9.79
N GLN A 135 21.27 -3.26 10.25
CA GLN A 135 20.19 -4.25 10.16
C GLN A 135 18.93 -3.77 10.89
N MET A 136 19.06 -3.18 12.09
CA MET A 136 17.91 -2.67 12.84
C MET A 136 17.19 -1.53 12.11
N ILE A 137 17.94 -0.62 11.47
CA ILE A 137 17.34 0.46 10.67
C ILE A 137 16.63 -0.11 9.44
N GLU A 138 17.24 -1.07 8.76
CA GLU A 138 16.63 -1.76 7.63
C GLU A 138 15.32 -2.46 8.05
N TYR A 139 15.32 -3.14 9.20
CA TYR A 139 14.14 -3.77 9.80
C TYR A 139 13.05 -2.77 10.13
N ALA A 140 13.41 -1.64 10.73
CA ALA A 140 12.46 -0.59 11.07
C ALA A 140 11.82 -0.03 9.78
N ILE A 141 12.62 0.36 8.79
CA ILE A 141 12.12 0.87 7.50
C ILE A 141 11.19 -0.15 6.84
N THR A 142 11.59 -1.42 6.83
CA THR A 142 10.81 -2.53 6.26
C THR A 142 9.44 -2.68 6.92
N LEU A 143 9.40 -2.67 8.25
CA LEU A 143 8.15 -2.75 9.02
C LEU A 143 7.25 -1.54 8.75
N CYS A 144 7.83 -0.34 8.76
CA CYS A 144 7.13 0.92 8.53
C CYS A 144 6.47 0.95 7.14
N LEU A 145 7.24 0.57 6.11
CA LEU A 145 6.76 0.47 4.73
C LEU A 145 5.69 -0.61 4.59
N GLY A 146 5.88 -1.79 5.19
CA GLY A 146 4.92 -2.89 5.16
C GLY A 146 3.56 -2.50 5.75
N VAL A 147 3.55 -1.82 6.91
CA VAL A 147 2.30 -1.36 7.56
C VAL A 147 1.58 -0.34 6.69
N VAL A 148 2.30 0.66 6.17
CA VAL A 148 1.67 1.67 5.30
C VAL A 148 1.17 1.03 4.01
N PHE A 149 1.92 0.10 3.43
CA PHE A 149 1.54 -0.59 2.20
C PHE A 149 0.24 -1.39 2.37
N VAL A 150 0.04 -2.03 3.52
CA VAL A 150 -1.21 -2.75 3.83
C VAL A 150 -2.37 -1.78 4.07
N LEU A 151 -2.15 -0.70 4.82
CA LEU A 151 -3.21 0.30 5.11
C LEU A 151 -3.61 1.14 3.89
N GLU A 152 -2.69 1.32 2.93
CA GLU A 152 -2.91 2.11 1.72
C GLU A 152 -4.11 1.62 0.91
N VAL A 153 -4.35 0.31 0.87
CA VAL A 153 -5.44 -0.31 0.09
C VAL A 153 -6.81 0.29 0.47
N ARG A 154 -7.01 0.55 1.76
CA ARG A 154 -8.26 1.14 2.27
C ARG A 154 -8.45 2.56 1.74
N TRP A 155 -7.42 3.40 1.84
CA TRP A 155 -7.51 4.79 1.39
C TRP A 155 -7.57 4.90 -0.13
N ARG A 156 -6.92 3.97 -0.83
CA ARG A 156 -6.98 3.82 -2.28
C ARG A 156 -8.40 3.57 -2.75
N LEU A 157 -9.13 2.65 -2.12
CA LEU A 157 -10.51 2.35 -2.50
C LEU A 157 -11.39 3.61 -2.48
N ASP A 158 -11.29 4.41 -1.41
CA ASP A 158 -12.08 5.65 -1.28
C ASP A 158 -11.73 6.64 -2.41
N GLY A 159 -10.43 6.86 -2.64
CA GLY A 159 -9.97 7.78 -3.67
C GLY A 159 -10.32 7.35 -5.10
N VAL A 160 -10.11 6.07 -5.43
CA VAL A 160 -10.37 5.51 -6.76
C VAL A 160 -11.87 5.47 -7.03
N SER A 161 -12.70 5.14 -6.03
CA SER A 161 -14.16 5.17 -6.18
C SER A 161 -14.67 6.59 -6.49
N ALA A 162 -14.15 7.61 -5.81
CA ALA A 162 -14.51 9.00 -6.07
C ALA A 162 -14.03 9.47 -7.46
N ARG A 163 -12.80 9.12 -7.83
CA ARG A 163 -12.21 9.51 -9.12
C ARG A 163 -12.90 8.84 -10.30
N THR A 164 -13.22 7.56 -10.19
CA THR A 164 -13.93 6.81 -11.23
C THR A 164 -15.32 7.39 -11.43
N LEU A 165 -16.06 7.69 -10.35
CA LEU A 165 -17.34 8.39 -10.40
C LEU A 165 -17.23 9.77 -11.08
N ALA A 166 -16.19 10.54 -10.75
CA ALA A 166 -15.95 11.84 -11.37
C ALA A 166 -15.61 11.75 -12.86
N ALA A 167 -14.86 10.72 -13.27
CA ALA A 167 -14.53 10.46 -14.66
C ALA A 167 -15.77 10.05 -15.46
N SER A 168 -16.62 9.20 -14.89
CA SER A 168 -17.83 8.71 -15.54
C SER A 168 -18.98 9.74 -15.58
N ALA A 169 -18.99 10.71 -14.65
CA ALA A 169 -19.91 11.85 -14.70
C ALA A 169 -19.59 12.84 -15.84
N ARG A 170 -18.34 12.87 -16.32
CA ARG A 170 -17.91 13.71 -17.45
C ARG A 170 -18.24 13.00 -18.76
N ARG A 171 -19.34 13.39 -19.40
CA ARG A 171 -19.61 13.00 -20.79
C ARG A 171 -18.70 13.80 -21.71
N HIS A 172 -17.66 13.17 -22.22
CA HIS A 172 -16.88 13.71 -23.33
C HIS A 172 -17.57 13.28 -24.63
N ALA A 173 -17.89 14.25 -25.49
CA ALA A 173 -18.55 13.99 -26.77
C ALA A 173 -17.64 13.19 -27.73
N ASP A 174 -16.33 13.33 -27.58
CA ASP A 174 -15.37 12.88 -28.60
C ASP A 174 -14.62 11.58 -28.23
N LEU A 175 -14.76 11.10 -26.99
CA LEU A 175 -14.02 9.92 -26.50
C LEU A 175 -14.95 8.90 -25.86
N PRO A 176 -14.81 7.60 -26.19
CA PRO A 176 -15.54 6.55 -25.50
C PRO A 176 -15.26 6.60 -23.99
N PRO A 177 -16.29 6.46 -23.12
CA PRO A 177 -16.16 6.64 -21.68
C PRO A 177 -15.04 5.80 -21.05
N ILE A 178 -14.84 4.57 -21.56
CA ILE A 178 -13.81 3.65 -21.10
C ILE A 178 -12.39 4.22 -21.25
N PHE A 179 -12.09 4.94 -22.33
CA PHE A 179 -10.77 5.55 -22.55
C PHE A 179 -10.51 6.71 -21.59
N VAL A 180 -11.52 7.53 -21.32
CA VAL A 180 -11.44 8.61 -20.31
C VAL A 180 -11.16 8.02 -18.93
N GLY A 181 -11.82 6.90 -18.61
CA GLY A 181 -11.59 6.13 -17.40
C GLY A 181 -10.16 5.61 -17.27
N VAL A 182 -9.67 4.93 -18.32
CA VAL A 182 -8.30 4.38 -18.36
C VAL A 182 -7.25 5.48 -18.26
N PHE A 183 -7.40 6.59 -19.00
CA PHE A 183 -6.46 7.71 -18.92
C PHE A 183 -6.46 8.35 -17.54
N SER A 184 -7.64 8.45 -16.90
CA SER A 184 -7.75 8.92 -15.52
C SER A 184 -7.01 8.00 -14.54
N LEU A 185 -7.14 6.68 -14.69
CA LEU A 185 -6.39 5.71 -13.88
C LEU A 185 -4.88 5.81 -14.15
N LEU A 186 -4.45 5.85 -15.41
CA LEU A 186 -3.03 5.93 -15.75
C LEU A 186 -2.39 7.20 -15.18
N ARG A 187 -3.07 8.34 -15.25
CA ARG A 187 -2.64 9.58 -14.59
C ARG A 187 -2.57 9.43 -13.06
N LEU A 188 -3.49 8.68 -12.44
CA LEU A 188 -3.43 8.41 -11.00
C LEU A 188 -2.17 7.62 -10.65
N TRP A 189 -1.89 6.55 -11.40
CA TRP A 189 -0.72 5.70 -11.20
C TRP A 189 0.59 6.48 -11.37
N ILE A 190 0.71 7.31 -12.41
CA ILE A 190 1.90 8.17 -12.59
C ILE A 190 2.10 9.09 -11.39
N VAL A 191 1.03 9.76 -10.93
CA VAL A 191 1.11 10.66 -9.77
C VAL A 191 1.47 9.89 -8.50
N GLN A 192 0.94 8.69 -8.31
CA GLN A 192 1.26 7.83 -7.17
C GLN A 192 2.71 7.37 -7.19
N ILE A 193 3.22 6.91 -8.33
CA ILE A 193 4.62 6.48 -8.48
C ILE A 193 5.56 7.65 -8.22
N ALA A 194 5.27 8.83 -8.80
CA ALA A 194 6.06 10.03 -8.56
C ALA A 194 6.03 10.46 -7.08
N ALA A 195 4.85 10.49 -6.45
CA ALA A 195 4.71 10.84 -5.04
C ALA A 195 5.43 9.83 -4.14
N LEU A 196 5.32 8.53 -4.42
CA LEU A 196 6.02 7.48 -3.69
C LEU A 196 7.53 7.61 -3.86
N GLY A 197 8.01 7.89 -5.08
CA GLY A 197 9.43 8.11 -5.36
C GLY A 197 10.00 9.30 -4.58
N VAL A 198 9.28 10.43 -4.53
CA VAL A 198 9.68 11.59 -3.73
C VAL A 198 9.72 11.25 -2.24
N ILE A 199 8.68 10.58 -1.72
CA ILE A 199 8.65 10.19 -0.32
C ILE A 199 9.81 9.24 0.00
N LEU A 200 10.04 8.23 -0.83
CA LEU A 200 11.11 7.25 -0.66
C LEU A 200 12.48 7.94 -0.69
N PHE A 201 12.69 8.88 -1.61
CA PHE A 201 13.91 9.69 -1.66
C PHE A 201 14.17 10.44 -0.35
N PHE A 202 13.15 11.14 0.18
CA PHE A 202 13.27 11.82 1.48
C PHE A 202 13.53 10.85 2.63
N LEU A 203 12.89 9.68 2.63
CA LEU A 203 13.09 8.67 3.66
C LEU A 203 14.51 8.10 3.62
N ILE A 204 15.04 7.79 2.42
CA ILE A 204 16.41 7.32 2.26
C ILE A 204 17.39 8.41 2.73
N ALA A 205 17.22 9.66 2.30
CA ALA A 205 18.07 10.77 2.71
C ALA A 205 18.05 10.98 4.24
N LEU A 206 16.86 10.97 4.86
CA LEU A 206 16.72 11.10 6.31
C LEU A 206 17.37 9.91 7.05
N SER A 207 17.21 8.69 6.52
CA SER A 207 17.81 7.48 7.09
C SER A 207 19.33 7.57 7.03
N LEU A 208 19.90 7.97 5.89
CA LEU A 208 21.35 8.17 5.73
C LEU A 208 21.90 9.22 6.70
N VAL A 209 21.22 10.36 6.86
CA VAL A 209 21.62 11.38 7.85
C VAL A 209 21.57 10.84 9.26
N THR A 210 20.54 10.06 9.59
CA THR A 210 20.36 9.45 10.91
C THR A 210 21.44 8.41 11.20
N ILE A 211 21.77 7.56 10.22
CA ILE A 211 22.87 6.58 10.29
C ILE A 211 24.18 7.31 10.54
N ASN A 212 24.50 8.28 9.68
CA ASN A 212 25.75 9.04 9.77
C ASN A 212 25.89 9.81 11.10
N PHE A 213 24.78 10.35 11.63
CA PHE A 213 24.79 11.00 12.94
C PHE A 213 25.04 10.01 14.08
N LEU A 214 24.40 8.84 14.05
CA LEU A 214 24.48 7.85 15.11
C LEU A 214 25.79 7.06 15.10
N GLU A 215 26.33 6.75 13.92
CA GLU A 215 27.61 6.07 13.75
C GLU A 215 28.80 6.93 14.24
N ASN A 216 28.75 8.24 14.00
CA ASN A 216 29.77 9.18 14.48
C ASN A 216 29.52 9.67 15.93
N SER A 217 28.47 9.18 16.58
CA SER A 217 28.12 9.61 17.93
C SER A 217 28.86 8.77 18.98
N PRO A 218 29.44 9.37 20.04
CA PRO A 218 30.05 8.63 21.14
C PRO A 218 29.02 7.97 22.09
N LEU A 219 27.74 7.89 21.68
CA LEU A 219 26.66 7.37 22.51
C LEU A 219 26.71 5.84 22.59
N PRO A 220 26.39 5.26 23.76
CA PRO A 220 26.28 3.80 23.90
C PRO A 220 25.14 3.25 23.05
N ALA A 221 25.32 2.04 22.48
CA ALA A 221 24.38 1.40 21.55
C ALA A 221 22.93 1.34 22.07
N ALA A 222 22.74 1.05 23.37
CA ALA A 222 21.41 1.05 23.99
C ALA A 222 20.68 2.40 23.86
N LEU A 223 21.43 3.51 23.97
CA LEU A 223 20.87 4.85 23.85
C LEU A 223 20.63 5.24 22.39
N GLN A 224 21.46 4.75 21.46
CA GLN A 224 21.21 4.86 20.02
C GLN A 224 19.91 4.14 19.61
N ILE A 225 19.63 2.95 20.17
CA ILE A 225 18.36 2.22 19.94
C ILE A 225 17.16 3.03 20.43
N VAL A 226 17.26 3.58 21.64
CA VAL A 226 16.21 4.43 22.23
C VAL A 226 15.96 5.68 21.39
N LEU A 227 16.99 6.24 20.75
CA LEU A 227 16.85 7.40 19.85
C LEU A 227 16.35 7.02 18.44
N ALA A 228 16.76 5.88 17.89
CA ALA A 228 16.35 5.43 16.56
C ALA A 228 14.87 5.02 16.49
N THR A 229 14.35 4.42 17.57
CA THR A 229 12.95 3.96 17.66
C THR A 229 11.91 5.08 17.42
N PRO A 230 11.96 6.24 18.12
CA PRO A 230 11.04 7.33 17.87
C PRO A 230 11.22 7.96 16.49
N CYS A 231 12.43 7.95 15.90
CA CYS A 231 12.65 8.36 14.51
C CYS A 231 11.89 7.46 13.53
N ALA A 232 11.99 6.13 13.67
CA ALA A 232 11.26 5.18 12.83
C ALA A 232 9.74 5.29 13.00
N LEU A 233 9.26 5.44 14.23
CA LEU A 233 7.84 5.69 14.51
C LEU A 233 7.36 7.01 13.91
N GLY A 234 8.14 8.08 14.07
CA GLY A 234 7.87 9.40 13.49
C GLY A 234 7.75 9.33 11.97
N ILE A 235 8.69 8.65 11.31
CA ILE A 235 8.66 8.35 9.88
C ILE A 235 7.37 7.62 9.49
N THR A 236 6.99 6.58 10.23
CA THR A 236 5.75 5.81 9.95
C THR A 236 4.52 6.68 10.05
N VAL A 237 4.43 7.49 11.11
CA VAL A 237 3.30 8.37 11.37
C VAL A 237 3.19 9.43 10.28
N LEU A 238 4.32 10.03 9.88
CA LEU A 238 4.39 10.99 8.78
C LEU A 238 3.96 10.34 7.46
N LEU A 239 4.51 9.18 7.12
CA LEU A 239 4.18 8.44 5.91
C LEU A 239 2.67 8.13 5.85
N ARG A 240 2.14 7.56 6.94
CA ARG A 240 0.69 7.31 7.09
C ARG A 240 -0.13 8.59 6.95
N PHE A 241 0.32 9.68 7.57
CA PHE A 241 -0.36 10.97 7.50
C PHE A 241 -0.40 11.49 6.06
N PHE A 242 0.72 11.51 5.35
CA PHE A 242 0.81 11.99 3.97
C PHE A 242 -0.03 11.14 3.01
N VAL A 243 0.07 9.81 3.08
CA VAL A 243 -0.71 8.91 2.23
C VAL A 243 -2.21 9.11 2.49
N ARG A 244 -2.65 9.10 3.76
CA ARG A 244 -4.05 9.34 4.12
C ARG A 244 -4.52 10.72 3.65
N ARG A 245 -3.71 11.76 3.85
CA ARG A 245 -4.04 13.15 3.46
C ARG A 245 -4.18 13.27 1.94
N HIS A 246 -3.28 12.65 1.18
CA HIS A 246 -3.34 12.60 -0.28
C HIS A 246 -4.67 12.01 -0.76
N TYR A 247 -5.03 10.82 -0.27
CA TYR A 247 -6.29 10.15 -0.65
C TYR A 247 -7.53 10.91 -0.17
N SER A 248 -7.50 11.49 1.03
CA SER A 248 -8.62 12.30 1.55
C SER A 248 -8.86 13.54 0.70
N ILE A 249 -7.80 14.28 0.35
CA ILE A 249 -7.88 15.45 -0.53
C ILE A 249 -8.37 15.05 -1.92
N MET A 250 -7.84 13.96 -2.47
CA MET A 250 -8.28 13.45 -3.76
C MET A 250 -9.77 13.09 -3.73
N THR A 251 -10.22 12.33 -2.75
CA THR A 251 -11.62 11.93 -2.59
C THR A 251 -12.55 13.15 -2.54
N ALA A 252 -12.23 14.15 -1.71
CA ALA A 252 -13.01 15.37 -1.60
C ALA A 252 -13.04 16.18 -2.91
N ARG A 253 -11.89 16.34 -3.58
CA ARG A 253 -11.79 17.08 -4.85
C ARG A 253 -12.54 16.39 -5.98
N GLU A 254 -12.43 15.07 -6.09
CA GLU A 254 -13.08 14.33 -7.17
C GLU A 254 -14.60 14.20 -6.92
N LEU A 255 -15.05 14.01 -5.68
CA LEU A 255 -16.49 14.09 -5.37
C LEU A 255 -17.07 15.47 -5.73
N HIS A 256 -16.37 16.55 -5.39
CA HIS A 256 -16.83 17.89 -5.74
C HIS A 256 -16.82 18.14 -7.26
N ARG A 257 -15.90 17.52 -8.01
CA ARG A 257 -15.91 17.55 -9.48
C ARG A 257 -17.07 16.74 -10.07
N ALA A 258 -17.38 15.58 -9.48
CA ALA A 258 -18.52 14.77 -9.86
C ALA A 258 -19.84 15.54 -9.64
N GLU A 259 -19.96 16.22 -8.49
CA GLU A 259 -21.05 17.16 -8.19
C GLU A 259 -21.19 18.20 -9.30
N ARG A 260 -20.15 19.00 -9.56
CA ARG A 260 -20.21 20.05 -10.59
C ARG A 260 -20.58 19.51 -11.98
N ALA A 261 -20.04 18.36 -12.36
CA ALA A 261 -20.33 17.73 -13.66
C ALA A 261 -21.79 17.25 -13.76
N ALA A 262 -22.37 16.75 -12.66
CA ALA A 262 -23.77 16.35 -12.61
C ALA A 262 -24.72 17.56 -12.68
N PHE A 263 -24.34 18.70 -12.09
CA PHE A 263 -25.14 19.94 -12.11
C PHE A 263 -25.02 20.76 -13.40
N ALA A 264 -23.97 20.53 -14.20
CA ALA A 264 -23.73 21.27 -15.44
C ALA A 264 -24.40 20.63 -16.68
N GLN A 265 -25.07 19.49 -16.53
CA GLN A 265 -25.83 18.89 -17.63
C GLN A 265 -27.18 19.61 -17.76
N PRO A 266 -27.46 20.28 -18.90
CA PRO A 266 -28.74 20.96 -19.15
C PRO A 266 -29.92 19.99 -19.25
#